data_AF-A0A2E9UKC7-F1
#
_entry.id   AF-A0A2E9UKC7-F1
#
_cell.length_a   1.000
_cell.length_b   1.000
_cell.length_c   1.000
_cell.angle_alpha   90.00
_cell.angle_beta   90.00
_cell.angle_gamma   90.00
#
_symmetry.space_group_name_H-M   'P 1'
#
loop_
_entity.id
_entity.type
_entity.pdbx_description
1 polymer ?
#
loop_
_entity_poly.entity_id
_entity_poly.type
_entity_poly.pdbx_seq_one_letter_code
_entity_poly.pdbx_strand_id
1 'polypeptide(L)' 'MGTRALMNRAEQQAYFIQAVNGVAGGDMVPVPGGVLIQDQEGTLLGAVGISGDTSDNDEAAAIAGIEAAGLNAVTG' A
#
# COMPACT_ATOMS: atom_id res chain seq x y z
N MET A 1 -5.27 -4.56 3.35
CA MET A 1 -5.56 -3.24 2.77
C MET A 1 -4.25 -2.59 2.35
N GLY A 2 -4.10 -2.28 1.07
CA GLY A 2 -2.91 -1.58 0.53
C GLY A 2 -3.02 -0.06 0.69
N THR A 3 -1.95 0.68 0.39
CA THR A 3 -1.96 2.15 0.56
C THR A 3 -2.86 2.86 -0.45
N ARG A 4 -3.17 2.24 -1.60
CA ARG A 4 -4.22 2.74 -2.51
C ARG A 4 -5.60 2.75 -1.85
N ALA A 5 -5.94 1.76 -1.02
CA ALA A 5 -7.20 1.82 -0.26
C ALA A 5 -7.20 2.94 0.78
N LEU A 6 -6.03 3.29 1.34
CA LEU A 6 -5.90 4.45 2.22
C LEU A 6 -6.09 5.76 1.45
N MET A 7 -5.59 5.86 0.22
CA MET A 7 -5.86 7.01 -0.66
C MET A 7 -7.36 7.18 -0.91
N ASN A 8 -8.04 6.12 -1.33
CA ASN A 8 -9.49 6.15 -1.56
C ASN A 8 -10.25 6.61 -0.30
N ARG A 9 -9.79 6.18 0.88
CA ARG A 9 -10.37 6.62 2.16
C ARG A 9 -10.00 8.06 2.51
N ALA A 10 -8.83 8.55 2.11
CA ALA A 10 -8.44 9.94 2.28
C ALA A 10 -9.35 10.88 1.48
N GLU A 11 -9.72 10.49 0.26
CA GLU A 11 -10.66 11.24 -0.58
C GLU A 11 -12.08 11.26 0.02
N GLN A 12 -12.53 10.15 0.60
CA GLN A 12 -13.88 10.02 1.15
C GLN A 12 -14.02 10.53 2.59
N GLN A 13 -12.95 10.43 3.39
CA GLN A 13 -12.95 10.61 4.84
C GLN A 13 -11.63 11.27 5.32
N ALA A 14 -11.28 12.40 4.72
CA ALA A 14 -10.01 13.10 4.97
C ALA A 14 -9.71 13.36 6.47
N TYR A 15 -10.70 13.77 7.25
CA TYR A 15 -10.52 14.03 8.69
C TYR A 15 -10.13 12.77 9.47
N PHE A 16 -10.66 11.61 9.09
CA PHE A 16 -10.35 10.34 9.73
C PHE A 16 -8.92 9.91 9.40
N ILE A 17 -8.52 10.00 8.13
CA ILE A 17 -7.15 9.69 7.72
C ILE A 17 -6.14 10.63 8.37
N GLN A 18 -6.46 11.92 8.51
CA GLN A 18 -5.62 12.87 9.25
C GLN A 18 -5.49 12.50 10.74
N ALA A 19 -6.59 12.12 11.40
CA ALA A 19 -6.53 11.67 12.78
C ALA A 19 -5.65 10.41 12.94
N VAL A 20 -5.77 9.44 12.02
CA VAL A 20 -4.92 8.25 12.00
C VAL A 20 -3.45 8.62 11.77
N ASN A 21 -3.16 9.53 10.86
CA ASN A 21 -1.80 10.01 10.61
C ASN A 21 -1.18 10.67 11.86
N GLY A 22 -1.97 11.48 12.58
CA GLY A 22 -1.56 12.07 13.86
C GLY A 22 -1.26 11.02 14.93
N VAL A 23 -2.07 9.96 15.03
CA VAL A 23 -1.80 8.82 15.94
C VAL A 23 -0.54 8.07 15.53
N ALA A 24 -0.26 7.97 14.22
CA ALA A 24 0.95 7.37 13.67
C ALA A 24 2.19 8.28 13.77
N GLY A 25 2.10 9.46 14.42
CA GLY A 25 3.24 10.36 14.57
C GLY A 25 3.69 11.03 13.28
N GLY A 26 2.86 11.05 12.24
CA GLY A 26 3.23 11.56 10.92
C GLY A 26 3.80 10.48 9.96
N ASP A 27 4.05 9.27 10.45
CA ASP A 27 4.78 8.22 9.70
C ASP A 27 3.89 7.40 8.76
N MET A 28 2.83 8.00 8.21
CA MET A 28 1.89 7.34 7.30
C MET A 28 1.69 8.14 6.02
N VAL A 29 1.75 7.47 4.87
CA VAL A 29 1.55 8.10 3.56
C VAL A 29 0.37 7.42 2.85
N PRO A 30 -0.80 8.07 2.72
CA PRO A 30 -2.01 7.47 2.17
C PRO A 30 -2.09 7.64 0.66
N VAL A 31 -1.08 7.19 -0.08
CA VAL A 31 -1.03 7.19 -1.56
C VAL A 31 -0.55 5.83 -2.08
N PRO A 32 -0.85 5.44 -3.33
CA PRO A 32 -0.35 4.19 -3.92
C PRO A 32 1.17 4.07 -3.85
N GLY A 33 1.68 2.84 -3.74
CA GLY A 33 3.10 2.53 -3.61
C GLY A 33 3.43 1.51 -2.51
N GLY A 34 2.52 1.28 -1.57
CA GLY A 34 2.60 0.23 -0.55
C GLY A 34 1.70 -0.96 -0.87
N VAL A 35 2.30 -2.14 -1.02
CA VAL A 35 1.63 -3.37 -1.47
C VAL A 35 1.83 -4.48 -0.43
N LEU A 36 0.75 -5.18 -0.09
CA LEU A 36 0.82 -6.34 0.80
C LEU A 36 1.25 -7.59 0.02
N ILE A 37 1.99 -8.46 0.70
CA ILE A 37 2.55 -9.69 0.15
C ILE A 37 1.87 -10.87 0.81
N GLN A 38 1.30 -11.77 0.01
CA GLN A 38 0.70 -13.01 0.48
C GLN A 38 1.36 -14.23 -0.14
N ASP A 39 1.33 -15.36 0.57
CA ASP A 39 1.60 -16.66 -0.05
C ASP A 39 0.41 -17.13 -0.92
N GLN A 40 0.55 -18.32 -1.50
CA GLN A 40 -0.48 -18.92 -2.37
C GLN A 40 -1.75 -19.32 -1.61
N GLU A 41 -1.67 -19.49 -0.29
CA GLU A 41 -2.79 -19.83 0.59
C GLU A 41 -3.51 -18.58 1.12
N GLY A 42 -3.00 -17.39 0.79
CA GLY A 42 -3.54 -16.10 1.23
C GLY A 42 -3.00 -15.63 2.58
N THR A 43 -2.00 -16.32 3.15
CA THR A 43 -1.34 -15.88 4.39
C THR A 43 -0.58 -14.59 4.14
N LEU A 44 -0.84 -13.56 4.95
CA LEU A 44 -0.09 -12.32 4.91
C LEU A 44 1.34 -12.53 5.40
N LEU A 45 2.31 -12.33 4.51
CA LEU A 45 3.73 -12.46 4.81
C LEU A 45 4.37 -11.13 5.20
N GLY A 46 3.85 -10.03 4.68
CA GLY A 46 4.39 -8.70 4.93
C GLY A 46 3.91 -7.67 3.92
N ALA A 47 4.73 -6.65 3.70
CA ALA A 47 4.46 -5.58 2.75
C ALA A 47 5.77 -5.02 2.17
N VAL A 48 5.68 -4.41 0.99
CA VAL A 48 6.75 -3.61 0.39
C VAL A 48 6.21 -2.21 0.09
N GLY A 49 7.07 -1.20 0.22
CA GLY A 49 6.79 0.17 -0.19
C GLY A 49 7.83 0.64 -1.20
N ILE A 50 7.36 1.18 -2.33
CA ILE A 50 8.22 1.79 -3.35
C ILE A 50 7.88 3.29 -3.42
N SER A 51 8.91 4.10 -3.64
CA SER A 51 8.78 5.51 -3.96
C SER A 51 9.88 5.89 -4.95
N GLY A 52 9.53 6.62 -6.00
CA GLY A 52 10.51 7.11 -6.97
C GLY A 52 9.94 7.70 -8.25
N ASP A 53 8.68 7.43 -8.57
CA ASP A 53 7.96 7.95 -9.75
C ASP A 53 6.53 8.39 -9.34
N THR A 54 5.57 8.34 -10.26
CA THR A 54 4.14 8.44 -9.95
C THR A 54 3.71 7.27 -9.06
N SER A 55 2.74 7.51 -8.17
CA SER A 55 2.26 6.51 -7.23
C SER A 55 1.73 5.23 -7.93
N ASP A 56 1.15 5.36 -9.12
CA ASP A 56 0.72 4.22 -9.93
C ASP A 56 1.92 3.40 -10.45
N ASN A 57 3.00 4.06 -10.88
CA ASN A 57 4.23 3.39 -11.31
C ASN A 57 4.96 2.72 -10.13
N ASP A 58 4.99 3.37 -8.96
CA ASP A 58 5.58 2.82 -7.75
C ASP A 58 4.83 1.54 -7.31
N GLU A 59 3.49 1.56 -7.32
CA GLU A 59 2.68 0.36 -7.05
C GLU A 59 2.91 -0.73 -8.11
N ALA A 60 2.92 -0.38 -9.40
CA ALA A 60 3.14 -1.34 -10.48
C ALA A 60 4.52 -2.02 -10.37
N ALA A 61 5.56 -1.28 -10.01
CA ALA A 61 6.89 -1.82 -9.75
C ALA A 61 6.88 -2.81 -8.57
N ALA A 62 6.13 -2.49 -7.50
CA ALA A 62 5.99 -3.36 -6.34
C ALA A 62 5.27 -4.67 -6.68
N ILE A 63 4.15 -4.58 -7.41
CA ILE A 63 3.41 -5.75 -7.90
C ILE A 63 4.34 -6.65 -8.73
N ALA A 64 5.01 -6.08 -9.73
CA ALA A 64 5.88 -6.85 -10.62
C ALA A 64 7.00 -7.59 -9.86
N GLY A 65 7.60 -6.94 -8.85
CA GLY A 65 8.63 -7.56 -8.01
C GLY A 65 8.09 -8.70 -7.15
N ILE A 66 6.93 -8.52 -6.54
CA ILE A 66 6.27 -9.55 -5.71
C ILE A 66 5.90 -10.77 -6.56
N GLU A 67 5.27 -10.55 -7.71
CA GLU A 67 4.86 -11.61 -8.62
C GLU A 67 6.04 -12.36 -9.23
N ALA A 68 7.13 -11.64 -9.56
CA ALA A 68 8.38 -12.27 -10.02
C ALA A 68 9.01 -13.19 -8.95
N ALA A 69 8.73 -12.96 -7.67
CA ALA A 69 9.13 -13.83 -6.57
C ALA A 69 8.18 -15.02 -6.34
N GLY A 70 7.12 -15.17 -7.15
CA GLY A 70 6.13 -16.25 -7.03
C GLY A 70 5.14 -16.05 -5.88
N LEU A 71 4.95 -14.80 -5.45
CA LEU A 71 4.05 -14.41 -4.36
C LEU A 71 2.87 -13.60 -4.89
N ASN A 72 1.83 -13.44 -4.07
CA ASN A 72 0.63 -12.69 -4.42
C ASN A 72 0.71 -11.24 -3.93
N ALA A 73 0.45 -10.29 -4.83
CA ALA A 73 0.40 -8.86 -4.53
C ALA A 73 -1.03 -8.39 -4.25
N VAL A 74 -1.23 -7.59 -3.19
CA VAL A 74 -2.55 -7.02 -2.83
C VAL A 74 -2.46 -5.52 -2.63
N THR A 75 -3.20 -4.76 -3.44
CA THR A 75 -3.09 -3.29 -3.48
C THR A 75 -4.34 -2.53 -3.01
N GLY A 76 -5.45 -3.22 -2.72
CA GLY A 76 -6.70 -2.64 -2.21
C GLY A 76 -7.13 -3.24 -0.89
#